data_AF-C1BKP0-F1
#
_entry.id   AF-C1BKP0-F1
#
_cell.length_a   1.000
_cell.length_b   1.000
_cell.length_c   1.000
_cell.angle_alpha   90.00
_cell.angle_beta   90.00
_cell.angle_gamma   90.00
#
_symmetry.space_group_name_H-M   'P 1'
#
loop_
_entity.id
_entity.type
_entity.pdbx_description
1 polymer ?
#
loop_
_entity_poly.entity_id
_entity_poly.type
_entity_poly.pdbx_seq_one_letter_code
_entity_poly.pdbx_strand_id
1 'polypeptide(L)'
;MVNFSSQFTLRNIKRNKTMPPFERPPPQKPFKQRKTFATRKLEVAGIRSKFPTKIPVIIERYQREKFLPPLDKTKFLVPQELSMTQFVTIIR
;
A
#
# COMPACT_ATOMS: atom_id res chain seq x y z
N MET A 1 29.72 52.14 7.65
CA MET A 1 29.92 51.34 8.88
C MET A 1 28.74 50.40 9.03
N VAL A 2 28.93 49.11 8.73
CA VAL A 2 27.90 48.07 8.80
C VAL A 2 28.38 47.00 9.78
N ASN A 3 27.67 46.82 10.89
CA ASN A 3 27.93 45.76 11.87
C ASN A 3 26.87 44.67 11.72
N PHE A 4 27.29 43.54 11.16
CA PHE A 4 26.54 42.29 11.07
C PHE A 4 26.64 41.57 12.42
N SER A 5 25.51 41.39 13.12
CA SER A 5 25.46 40.60 14.35
C SER A 5 25.38 39.12 14.00
N SER A 6 26.50 38.43 14.23
CA SER A 6 26.66 36.98 14.14
C SER A 6 26.29 36.34 15.47
N GLN A 7 25.29 35.47 15.48
CA GLN A 7 25.18 34.39 16.47
C GLN A 7 24.73 33.11 15.77
N PHE A 8 25.67 32.43 15.11
CA PHE A 8 25.52 31.04 14.70
C PHE A 8 26.50 30.21 15.51
N THR A 9 26.03 29.67 16.63
CA THR A 9 26.83 28.85 17.55
C THR A 9 27.06 27.47 16.94
N LEU A 10 28.32 27.21 16.60
CA LEU A 10 28.86 25.91 16.23
C LEU A 10 28.66 24.90 17.37
N ARG A 11 27.85 23.85 17.16
CA ARG A 11 27.87 22.65 18.00
C ARG A 11 27.76 21.37 17.16
N ASN A 12 28.90 20.66 17.15
CA ASN A 12 29.07 19.21 17.11
C ASN A 12 28.82 18.44 15.80
N ILE A 13 29.91 18.39 15.04
CA ILE A 13 30.35 17.24 14.25
C ILE A 13 30.47 16.00 15.17
N LYS A 14 29.60 15.00 14.93
CA LYS A 14 29.81 13.54 15.08
C LYS A 14 28.47 12.85 15.34
N ARG A 15 27.86 12.30 14.28
CA ARG A 15 27.14 11.03 14.36
C ARG A 15 27.29 10.32 13.01
N ASN A 16 28.18 9.34 12.98
CA ASN A 16 28.16 8.29 11.97
C ASN A 16 26.74 7.72 11.94
N LYS A 17 26.01 7.92 10.84
CA LYS A 17 24.74 7.20 10.59
C LYS A 17 25.11 5.90 9.91
N THR A 18 25.31 4.86 10.71
CA THR A 18 25.03 3.49 10.27
C THR A 18 23.63 3.48 9.64
N MET A 19 23.50 2.90 8.45
CA MET A 19 22.20 2.75 7.79
C MET A 19 21.27 1.95 8.72
N PRO A 20 20.02 2.39 8.97
CA PRO A 20 19.11 1.64 9.84
C PRO A 20 18.79 0.28 9.19
N PRO A 21 18.54 -0.76 10.01
CA PRO A 21 18.11 -2.07 9.49
C PRO A 21 16.84 -1.86 8.67
N PHE A 22 16.79 -2.42 7.47
CA PHE A 22 15.66 -2.42 6.52
C PHE A 22 14.31 -2.30 7.25
N GLU A 23 13.78 -1.08 7.40
CA GLU A 23 12.55 -0.86 8.14
C GLU A 23 11.42 -1.55 7.36
N ARG A 24 10.85 -2.61 7.93
CA ARG A 24 9.68 -3.26 7.35
C ARG A 24 8.59 -2.19 7.20
N PRO A 25 8.04 -1.97 5.99
CA PRO A 25 7.01 -0.96 5.80
C PRO A 25 5.86 -1.25 6.78
N PRO A 26 5.26 -0.20 7.37
CA PRO A 26 4.22 -0.38 8.37
C PRO A 26 3.07 -1.21 7.79
N PRO A 27 2.45 -2.09 8.59
CA PRO A 27 1.35 -2.93 8.13
C PRO A 27 0.24 -2.04 7.56
N GLN A 28 -0.08 -2.22 6.29
CA GLN A 28 -1.14 -1.45 5.64
C GLN A 28 -2.47 -1.76 6.33
N LYS A 29 -3.23 -0.71 6.68
CA LYS A 29 -4.60 -0.87 7.18
C LYS A 29 -5.45 -1.62 6.14
N PRO A 30 -6.36 -2.52 6.55
CA PRO A 30 -7.27 -3.21 5.65
C PRO A 30 -8.07 -2.25 4.76
N PHE A 31 -8.39 -2.66 3.54
CA PHE A 31 -9.08 -1.85 2.53
C PHE A 31 -10.39 -1.25 3.07
N LYS A 32 -11.14 -2.04 3.83
CA LYS A 32 -12.41 -1.61 4.45
C LYS A 32 -12.22 -0.52 5.51
N GLN A 33 -11.04 -0.40 6.12
CA GLN A 33 -10.72 0.69 7.07
C GLN A 33 -10.19 1.92 6.36
N ARG A 34 -9.57 1.76 5.18
CA ARG A 34 -9.07 2.87 4.36
C ARG A 34 -10.19 3.60 3.62
N LYS A 35 -11.31 2.92 3.31
CA LYS A 35 -12.44 3.49 2.56
C LYS A 35 -13.79 3.15 3.19
N THR A 36 -14.65 4.17 3.30
CA THR A 36 -16.03 4.01 3.78
C THR A 36 -16.82 3.07 2.86
N PHE A 37 -17.92 2.50 3.38
CA PHE A 37 -18.80 1.65 2.59
C PHE A 37 -19.41 2.38 1.39
N ALA A 38 -19.86 3.63 1.57
CA ALA A 38 -20.48 4.43 0.53
C ALA A 38 -19.51 4.65 -0.65
N THR A 39 -18.27 5.06 -0.36
CA THR A 39 -17.22 5.24 -1.37
C THR A 39 -16.92 3.93 -2.11
N ARG A 40 -16.80 2.81 -1.39
CA ARG A 40 -16.56 1.50 -2.01
C ARG A 40 -17.70 1.08 -2.95
N LYS A 41 -18.95 1.35 -2.56
CA LYS A 41 -20.13 1.03 -3.37
C LYS A 41 -20.16 1.84 -4.67
N LEU A 42 -19.90 3.15 -4.58
CA LEU A 42 -19.86 4.03 -5.75
C LEU A 42 -18.73 3.63 -6.72
N GLU A 43 -17.53 3.35 -6.21
CA GLU A 43 -16.40 2.90 -7.03
C GLU A 43 -16.71 1.60 -7.77
N VAL A 44 -17.28 0.61 -7.07
CA VAL A 44 -17.65 -0.67 -7.68
C VAL A 44 -18.75 -0.48 -8.72
N ALA A 45 -19.74 0.39 -8.48
CA ALA A 45 -20.79 0.67 -9.46
C ALA A 45 -20.21 1.19 -10.78
N GLY A 46 -19.34 2.22 -10.73
CA GLY A 46 -18.71 2.76 -11.94
C GLY A 46 -17.82 1.75 -12.66
N ILE A 47 -17.05 0.96 -11.90
CA ILE A 47 -16.18 -0.08 -12.47
C ILE A 47 -16.97 -1.18 -13.15
N ARG A 48 -18.08 -1.65 -12.55
CA ARG A 48 -18.93 -2.68 -13.15
C ARG A 48 -19.65 -2.18 -14.40
N SER A 49 -20.06 -0.92 -14.44
CA SER A 49 -20.61 -0.31 -15.67
C SER A 49 -19.56 -0.26 -16.79
N LYS A 50 -18.29 0.03 -16.46
CA LYS A 50 -17.21 0.10 -17.45
C LYS A 50 -16.72 -1.28 -17.91
N PHE A 51 -16.73 -2.27 -17.02
CA PHE A 51 -16.20 -3.61 -17.28
C PHE A 51 -17.22 -4.67 -16.83
N PRO A 52 -18.30 -4.90 -17.61
CA PRO A 52 -19.41 -5.75 -17.20
C PRO A 52 -19.03 -7.23 -17.00
N THR A 53 -18.03 -7.72 -17.73
CA THR A 53 -17.53 -9.12 -17.63
C THR A 53 -16.41 -9.29 -16.61
N LYS A 54 -16.05 -8.24 -15.87
CA LYS A 54 -15.00 -8.27 -14.84
C LYS A 54 -15.57 -8.11 -13.45
N ILE A 55 -15.00 -8.86 -12.51
CA ILE A 55 -15.33 -8.84 -11.09
C ILE A 55 -14.22 -8.09 -10.34
N PRO A 56 -14.54 -6.97 -9.65
CA PRO A 56 -13.57 -6.29 -8.80
C PRO A 56 -13.32 -7.08 -7.51
N VAL A 57 -12.09 -7.55 -7.33
CA VAL A 57 -11.66 -8.35 -6.18
C VAL A 57 -10.61 -7.59 -5.38
N ILE A 58 -10.77 -7.57 -4.06
CA ILE A 58 -9.79 -7.02 -3.12
C ILE A 58 -9.03 -8.17 -2.50
N ILE A 59 -7.71 -8.18 -2.64
CA ILE A 59 -6.83 -9.21 -2.09
C ILE A 59 -5.86 -8.54 -1.12
N GLU A 60 -5.81 -9.04 0.10
CA GLU A 60 -4.89 -8.57 1.14
C GLU A 60 -4.25 -9.79 1.80
N ARG A 61 -2.96 -9.66 2.14
CA ARG A 61 -2.27 -10.70 2.90
C ARG A 61 -2.92 -10.82 4.28
N TYR A 62 -3.08 -12.05 4.76
CA TYR A 62 -3.57 -12.27 6.11
C TYR A 62 -2.64 -11.61 7.14
N GLN A 63 -3.23 -10.98 8.17
CA GLN A 63 -2.48 -10.16 9.12
C GLN A 63 -1.45 -10.97 9.94
N ARG A 64 -1.71 -12.25 10.16
CA ARG A 64 -0.80 -13.15 10.90
C ARG A 64 0.07 -14.00 9.98
N GLU A 65 0.04 -13.77 8.67
CA GLU A 65 0.91 -14.44 7.71
C GLU A 65 2.37 -14.00 7.92
N LYS A 66 3.28 -14.97 8.01
CA LYS A 66 4.69 -14.74 8.33
C LYS A 66 5.63 -15.09 7.19
N PHE A 67 5.21 -15.94 6.27
CA PHE A 67 6.07 -16.55 5.26
C PHE A 67 5.86 -15.96 3.87
N LEU A 68 4.61 -15.60 3.53
CA LEU A 68 4.33 -15.05 2.21
C LEU A 68 4.82 -13.60 2.08
N PRO A 69 5.42 -13.23 0.93
CA PRO A 69 5.78 -11.85 0.66
C PRO A 69 4.55 -10.93 0.61
N PRO A 70 4.72 -9.61 0.77
CA PRO A 70 3.64 -8.65 0.56
C PRO A 70 3.19 -8.67 -0.91
N LEU A 71 1.90 -8.40 -1.15
CA LEU A 71 1.39 -8.21 -2.52
C LEU A 71 1.62 -6.75 -2.96
N ASP A 72 2.09 -6.58 -4.19
CA ASP A 72 2.29 -5.24 -4.79
C ASP A 72 0.96 -4.53 -5.08
N LYS A 73 -0.07 -5.30 -5.43
CA LYS A 73 -1.41 -4.80 -5.78
C LYS A 73 -2.46 -5.48 -4.91
N THR A 74 -3.46 -4.71 -4.53
CA THR A 74 -4.57 -5.19 -3.66
C THR A 74 -5.93 -5.15 -4.35
N LYS A 75 -6.04 -4.56 -5.54
CA LYS A 75 -7.28 -4.42 -6.30
C LYS A 75 -7.12 -5.06 -7.68
N PHE A 76 -7.99 -6.00 -8.02
CA PHE A 76 -7.91 -6.80 -9.24
C PHE A 76 -9.24 -6.75 -9.99
N LEU A 77 -9.19 -6.82 -11.32
CA LEU A 77 -10.35 -7.02 -12.19
C LEU A 77 -10.25 -8.40 -12.81
N VAL A 78 -11.03 -9.34 -12.29
CA VAL A 78 -10.95 -10.75 -12.63
C VAL A 78 -12.04 -11.08 -13.66
N PRO A 79 -11.74 -11.77 -14.78
CA PRO A 79 -12.79 -12.29 -15.66
C PRO A 79 -13.77 -13.19 -14.91
N GLN A 80 -15.07 -13.08 -15.17
CA GLN A 80 -16.09 -13.88 -14.47
C GLN A 80 -15.98 -15.39 -14.76
N GLU A 81 -15.39 -15.77 -15.90
CA GLU A 81 -15.19 -17.16 -16.33
C GLU A 81 -13.97 -17.81 -15.67
N LEU A 82 -13.17 -17.03 -14.94
CA LEU A 82 -11.91 -17.49 -14.39
C LEU A 82 -12.15 -18.34 -13.13
N SER A 83 -11.64 -19.57 -13.14
CA SER A 83 -11.78 -20.49 -12.03
C SER A 83 -10.87 -20.13 -10.85
N MET A 84 -11.22 -20.58 -9.64
CA MET A 84 -10.40 -20.34 -8.44
C MET A 84 -8.98 -20.90 -8.57
N THR A 85 -8.82 -22.05 -9.23
CA THR A 85 -7.49 -22.65 -9.48
C THR A 85 -6.63 -21.75 -10.35
N GLN A 86 -7.18 -21.26 -11.47
CA GLN A 86 -6.48 -20.30 -12.33
C GLN A 86 -6.18 -19.00 -11.59
N PHE A 87 -7.11 -18.54 -10.74
CA PHE A 87 -6.93 -17.32 -9.96
C PHE A 87 -5.76 -17.41 -9.00
N VAL A 88 -5.65 -18.53 -8.27
CA VAL A 88 -4.54 -18.76 -7.33
C VAL A 88 -3.20 -18.78 -8.06
N THR A 89 -3.13 -19.38 -9.26
CA THR A 89 -1.90 -19.38 -10.07
C THR A 89 -1.47 -17.98 -10.50
N ILE A 90 -2.40 -17.05 -10.70
CA ILE A 90 -2.08 -15.66 -11.09
C ILE A 90 -1.52 -14.84 -9.91
N ILE A 91 -1.92 -15.17 -8.68
CA ILE A 91 -1.57 -14.40 -7.48
C ILE A 91 -0.31 -14.95 -6.78
N ARG A 92 0.11 -16.17 -7.12
CA ARG A 92 1.28 -16.86 -6.56
C ARG A 92 2.58 -16.38 -7.21
#